data_AF-A0A1H2BPA6-F1
#
_entry.id   AF-A0A1H2BPA6-F1
#
_cell.length_a   1.000
_cell.length_b   1.000
_cell.length_c   1.000
_cell.angle_alpha   90.00
_cell.angle_beta   90.00
_cell.angle_gamma   90.00
#
_symmetry.space_group_name_H-M   'P 1'
#
loop_
_entity.id
_entity.type
_entity.pdbx_description
1 polymer ?
#
loop_
_entity_poly.entity_id
_entity_poly.type
_entity_poly.pdbx_seq_one_letter_code
_entity_poly.pdbx_strand_id
1 'polypeptide(L)'
;MTGQKPPVPLTPFWRLMITFAALAGLGTCAVLGLVYVRFVMGVPGTVHVLERQLTKQDAVPAIQDEAGEAKIRESRFLAAYESMNYYAAPGPLPEVVCLVAKYPYDDQYNYWEACNSLGDGRDILVEVQDPDDRTVVFVPDQFDHLPLERDGWVTLHRNLLIQPLDGAERPTQPLTHVAGY
;
A
#
# COMPACT_ATOMS: atom_id res chain seq x y z
N MET A 1 -32.95 -55.73 -32.43
CA MET A 1 -32.63 -55.81 -30.99
C MET A 1 -31.11 -55.82 -30.84
N THR A 2 -30.50 -54.66 -30.64
CA THR A 2 -29.05 -54.53 -30.44
C THR A 2 -28.72 -54.84 -28.98
N GLY A 3 -28.14 -56.01 -28.74
CA GLY A 3 -27.71 -56.45 -27.41
C GLY A 3 -26.55 -55.60 -26.92
N GLN A 4 -26.80 -54.78 -25.90
CA GLN A 4 -25.80 -53.96 -25.24
C GLN A 4 -24.94 -54.86 -24.35
N LYS A 5 -23.65 -54.99 -24.69
CA LYS A 5 -22.68 -55.80 -23.95
C LYS A 5 -22.57 -55.26 -22.51
N PRO A 6 -22.60 -56.11 -21.47
CA PRO A 6 -22.54 -55.64 -20.09
C PRO A 6 -21.21 -54.91 -19.84
N PRO A 7 -21.21 -53.80 -19.08
CA PRO A 7 -20.01 -53.04 -18.81
C PRO A 7 -19.02 -53.89 -18.01
N VAL A 8 -17.80 -54.04 -18.55
CA VAL A 8 -16.72 -54.77 -17.88
C VAL A 8 -16.29 -53.98 -16.65
N PRO A 9 -16.23 -54.60 -15.46
CA PRO A 9 -15.84 -53.89 -14.24
C PRO A 9 -14.36 -53.46 -14.31
N LEU A 10 -14.12 -52.18 -14.05
CA LEU A 10 -12.76 -51.63 -13.95
C LEU A 10 -11.97 -52.35 -12.86
N THR A 11 -10.79 -52.86 -13.23
CA THR A 11 -9.84 -53.45 -12.27
C THR A 11 -9.43 -52.40 -11.22
N PRO A 12 -9.06 -52.84 -9.99
CA PRO A 12 -8.65 -51.93 -8.93
C PRO A 12 -7.50 -51.00 -9.33
N PHE A 13 -6.57 -51.47 -10.18
CA PHE A 13 -5.48 -50.66 -10.73
C PHE A 13 -5.99 -49.43 -11.51
N TRP A 14 -6.96 -49.63 -12.41
CA TRP A 14 -7.56 -48.55 -13.18
C TRP A 14 -8.34 -47.55 -12.32
N ARG A 15 -9.03 -48.02 -11.27
CA ARG A 15 -9.68 -47.13 -10.31
C ARG A 15 -8.67 -46.23 -9.60
N LEU A 16 -7.55 -46.81 -9.17
CA LEU A 16 -6.46 -46.10 -8.49
C LEU A 16 -5.82 -45.04 -9.40
N MET A 17 -5.54 -45.39 -10.65
CA MET A 17 -5.01 -44.46 -11.66
C MET A 17 -5.95 -43.28 -11.91
N ILE A 18 -7.25 -43.52 -12.01
CA ILE A 18 -8.25 -42.47 -12.20
C ILE A 18 -8.32 -41.53 -10.98
N THR A 19 -8.30 -42.06 -9.76
CA THR A 19 -8.28 -41.21 -8.55
C THR A 19 -7.00 -40.39 -8.44
N PHE A 20 -5.84 -40.95 -8.75
CA PHE A 20 -4.59 -40.18 -8.76
C PHE A 20 -4.60 -39.06 -9.80
N ALA A 21 -5.07 -39.35 -11.02
CA ALA A 21 -5.20 -38.33 -12.06
C ALA A 21 -6.18 -37.21 -11.65
N ALA A 22 -7.31 -37.56 -11.03
CA ALA A 22 -8.28 -36.58 -10.55
C ALA A 22 -7.71 -35.69 -9.43
N LEU A 23 -7.00 -36.29 -8.46
CA LEU A 23 -6.34 -35.54 -7.39
C LEU A 23 -5.24 -34.61 -7.91
N ALA A 24 -4.41 -35.09 -8.85
CA ALA A 24 -3.37 -34.28 -9.47
C ALA A 24 -3.97 -33.12 -10.28
N GLY A 25 -5.03 -33.37 -11.06
CA GLY A 25 -5.73 -32.35 -11.82
C GLY A 25 -6.35 -31.27 -10.92
N LEU A 26 -7.10 -31.68 -9.89
CA LEU A 26 -7.69 -30.75 -8.92
C LEU A 26 -6.63 -29.95 -8.16
N GLY A 27 -5.56 -30.61 -7.72
CA GLY A 27 -4.45 -29.94 -7.05
C GLY A 27 -3.78 -28.89 -7.95
N THR A 28 -3.53 -29.23 -9.21
CA THR A 28 -2.91 -28.31 -10.17
C THR A 28 -3.82 -27.10 -10.45
N CYS A 29 -5.12 -27.30 -10.66
CA CYS A 29 -6.07 -26.21 -10.85
C CYS A 29 -6.16 -25.30 -9.61
N ALA A 30 -6.16 -25.88 -8.39
CA ALA A 30 -6.20 -25.09 -7.17
C ALA A 30 -4.95 -24.23 -6.99
N VAL A 31 -3.76 -24.80 -7.23
CA VAL A 31 -2.49 -24.07 -7.16
C VAL A 31 -2.43 -22.97 -8.20
N LEU A 32 -2.78 -23.26 -9.45
CA LEU A 32 -2.78 -22.26 -10.53
C LEU A 32 -3.81 -21.16 -10.28
N GLY A 33 -4.99 -21.49 -9.78
CA GLY A 33 -5.99 -20.51 -9.38
C GLY A 33 -5.47 -19.56 -8.29
N LEU A 34 -4.77 -20.10 -7.30
CA LEU A 34 -4.20 -19.32 -6.21
C LEU A 34 -3.06 -18.40 -6.69
N VAL A 35 -2.18 -18.90 -7.58
CA VAL A 35 -1.14 -18.09 -8.24
C VAL A 35 -1.78 -16.98 -9.08
N TYR A 36 -2.80 -17.28 -9.87
CA TYR A 36 -3.49 -16.28 -10.69
C TYR A 36 -4.10 -15.16 -9.84
N VAL A 37 -4.79 -15.52 -8.75
CA VAL A 37 -5.37 -14.53 -7.81
C VAL A 37 -4.29 -13.65 -7.20
N ARG A 38 -3.14 -14.22 -6.83
CA ARG A 38 -2.07 -13.48 -6.13
C ARG A 38 -1.26 -12.56 -7.01
N PHE A 39 -1.03 -12.94 -8.27
CA PHE A 39 -0.13 -12.20 -9.14
C PHE A 39 -0.85 -11.42 -10.24
N VAL A 40 -2.00 -11.91 -10.71
CA VAL A 40 -2.66 -11.35 -11.90
C VAL A 40 -3.88 -10.49 -11.54
N MET A 41 -4.66 -10.85 -10.53
CA MET A 41 -5.77 -9.99 -10.10
C MET A 41 -5.24 -8.81 -9.28
N GLY A 42 -5.52 -7.59 -9.74
CA GLY A 42 -5.21 -6.38 -9.01
C GLY A 42 -5.97 -6.34 -7.68
N VAL A 43 -5.25 -6.01 -6.61
CA VAL A 43 -5.87 -5.77 -5.30
C VAL A 43 -6.18 -4.28 -5.25
N PRO A 44 -7.42 -3.85 -4.94
CA PRO A 44 -7.71 -2.42 -4.84
C PRO A 44 -6.84 -1.80 -3.74
N GLY A 45 -6.14 -0.70 -4.05
CA GLY A 45 -5.37 0.04 -3.06
C GLY A 45 -6.26 0.62 -1.97
N THR A 46 -5.76 0.65 -0.73
CA THR A 46 -6.41 1.38 0.36
C THR A 46 -5.40 2.26 1.08
N VAL A 47 -5.90 3.28 1.76
CA VAL A 47 -5.14 4.15 2.67
C VAL A 47 -5.97 4.35 3.93
N HIS A 48 -5.92 3.38 4.85
CA HIS A 48 -6.76 3.34 6.05
C HIS A 48 -6.54 4.55 6.97
N VAL A 49 -5.36 5.20 6.88
CA VAL A 49 -5.09 6.40 7.67
C VAL A 49 -6.09 7.53 7.34
N LEU A 50 -6.63 7.59 6.12
CA LEU A 50 -7.66 8.58 5.74
C LEU A 50 -9.05 8.30 6.34
N GLU A 51 -9.32 7.06 6.75
CA GLU A 51 -10.61 6.64 7.30
C GLU A 51 -10.73 6.91 8.80
N ARG A 52 -9.61 7.12 9.50
CA ARG A 52 -9.63 7.38 10.94
C ARG A 52 -10.18 8.76 11.27
N GLN A 53 -10.67 8.93 12.50
CA GLN A 53 -11.11 10.24 12.99
C GLN A 53 -9.94 11.24 13.05
N LEU A 54 -10.26 12.51 12.74
CA LEU A 54 -9.34 13.62 12.88
C LEU A 54 -8.91 13.81 14.34
N THR A 55 -7.62 14.04 14.52
CA THR A 55 -6.97 14.35 15.78
C THR A 55 -6.32 15.74 15.69
N LYS A 56 -5.86 16.27 16.83
CA LYS A 56 -5.18 17.58 16.85
C LYS A 56 -3.89 17.61 16.04
N GLN A 57 -3.22 16.47 15.88
CA GLN A 57 -1.97 16.36 15.12
C GLN A 57 -2.22 16.44 13.60
N ASP A 58 -3.45 16.19 13.16
CA ASP A 58 -3.84 16.19 11.74
C ASP A 58 -4.12 17.58 11.18
N ALA A 59 -4.27 18.57 12.06
CA ALA A 59 -4.44 19.93 11.63
C ALA A 59 -3.11 20.45 11.03
N VAL A 60 -3.01 20.46 9.70
CA VAL A 60 -1.86 21.09 9.03
C VAL A 60 -1.91 22.59 9.34
N PRO A 61 -0.92 23.13 10.07
CA PRO A 61 -0.98 24.51 10.54
C PRO A 61 -0.99 25.49 9.36
N ALA A 62 -1.88 26.48 9.43
CA ALA A 62 -1.83 27.71 8.63
C ALA A 62 -1.88 27.54 7.09
N ILE A 63 -2.49 26.48 6.57
CA ILE A 63 -2.76 26.35 5.12
C ILE A 63 -4.23 26.60 4.84
N GLN A 64 -4.50 27.62 4.04
CA GLN A 64 -5.77 27.80 3.34
C GLN A 64 -5.46 27.78 1.86
N ASP A 65 -5.47 26.58 1.28
CA ASP A 65 -5.39 26.42 -0.16
C ASP A 65 -6.71 25.83 -0.66
N GLU A 66 -7.48 26.67 -1.34
CA GLU A 66 -8.73 26.27 -1.99
C GLU A 66 -8.52 25.92 -3.48
N ALA A 67 -7.30 26.15 -4.01
CA ALA A 67 -6.93 25.89 -5.39
C ALA A 67 -6.12 24.59 -5.57
N GLY A 68 -5.51 24.09 -4.50
CA GLY A 68 -4.84 22.78 -4.45
C GLY A 68 -5.80 21.61 -4.70
N GLU A 69 -5.25 20.50 -5.18
CA GLU A 69 -5.96 19.24 -5.38
C GLU A 69 -6.22 18.52 -4.05
N ALA A 70 -5.35 18.70 -3.05
CA ALA A 70 -5.50 18.05 -1.77
C ALA A 70 -6.53 18.77 -0.87
N LYS A 71 -7.44 18.00 -0.27
CA LYS A 71 -8.36 18.50 0.77
C LYS A 71 -7.61 18.63 2.11
N ILE A 72 -6.84 19.70 2.27
CA ILE A 72 -5.92 19.89 3.41
C ILE A 72 -6.61 19.81 4.77
N ARG A 73 -7.84 20.31 4.89
CA ARG A 73 -8.63 20.25 6.14
C ARG A 73 -9.01 18.82 6.56
N GLU A 74 -8.97 17.89 5.62
CA GLU A 74 -9.26 16.47 5.80
C GLU A 74 -7.99 15.61 5.80
N SER A 75 -6.82 16.24 5.90
CA SER A 75 -5.55 15.52 5.95
C SER A 75 -5.37 14.74 7.27
N ARG A 76 -4.38 13.84 7.27
CA ARG A 76 -4.03 12.97 8.38
C ARG A 76 -2.52 12.91 8.49
N PHE A 77 -2.01 13.22 9.66
CA PHE A 77 -0.59 13.15 9.96
C PHE A 77 -0.10 11.71 9.78
N LEU A 78 1.03 11.58 9.09
CA LEU A 78 1.73 10.32 8.86
C LEU A 78 2.94 10.23 9.77
N ALA A 79 3.86 11.18 9.63
CA ALA A 79 5.10 11.22 10.37
C ALA A 79 5.74 12.61 10.31
N ALA A 80 6.64 12.87 11.24
CA ALA A 80 7.61 13.96 11.16
C ALA A 80 8.99 13.33 10.95
N TYR A 81 9.78 13.91 10.04
CA TYR A 81 11.16 13.49 9.81
C TYR A 81 12.02 14.71 9.54
N GLU A 82 13.08 14.83 10.33
CA GLU A 82 13.95 16.00 10.36
C GLU A 82 13.16 17.32 10.48
N SER A 83 13.18 18.14 9.43
CA SER A 83 12.55 19.46 9.32
C SER A 83 11.12 19.44 8.78
N MET A 84 10.56 18.27 8.43
CA MET A 84 9.31 18.18 7.67
C MET A 84 8.23 17.35 8.37
N ASN A 85 6.99 17.80 8.25
CA ASN A 85 5.80 17.03 8.60
C ASN A 85 5.10 16.55 7.34
N TYR A 86 4.76 15.26 7.30
CA TYR A 86 4.09 14.61 6.19
C TYR A 86 2.68 14.19 6.57
N TYR A 87 1.76 14.38 5.64
CA TYR A 87 0.33 14.13 5.79
C TYR A 87 -0.21 13.40 4.56
N ALA A 88 -1.18 12.52 4.76
CA ALA A 88 -2.03 12.02 3.69
C ALA A 88 -3.29 12.88 3.63
N ALA A 89 -3.76 13.24 2.43
CA ALA A 89 -5.01 13.97 2.23
C ALA A 89 -5.85 13.32 1.13
N PRO A 90 -7.19 13.39 1.21
CA PRO A 90 -8.04 13.03 0.09
C PRO A 90 -7.89 14.06 -1.04
N GLY A 91 -7.94 13.60 -2.29
CA GLY A 91 -7.99 14.47 -3.47
C GLY A 91 -9.40 14.97 -3.80
N PRO A 92 -9.59 15.58 -4.98
CA PRO A 92 -10.89 16.10 -5.40
C PRO A 92 -11.88 14.98 -5.68
N LEU A 93 -11.40 13.84 -6.18
CA LEU A 93 -12.17 12.63 -6.48
C LEU A 93 -11.95 11.55 -5.42
N PRO A 94 -12.92 10.63 -5.19
CA PRO A 94 -12.83 9.61 -4.13
C PRO A 94 -11.63 8.66 -4.24
N GLU A 95 -11.16 8.42 -5.46
CA GLU A 95 -10.02 7.53 -5.72
C GLU A 95 -8.69 8.28 -5.71
N VAL A 96 -8.67 9.61 -5.62
CA VAL A 96 -7.41 10.37 -5.60
C VAL A 96 -6.95 10.57 -4.17
N VAL A 97 -5.68 10.32 -3.91
CA VAL A 97 -5.02 10.56 -2.64
C VAL A 97 -3.75 11.35 -2.85
N CYS A 98 -3.43 12.20 -1.88
CA CYS A 98 -2.36 13.15 -1.95
C CYS A 98 -1.40 12.96 -0.77
N LEU A 99 -0.11 12.99 -1.07
CA LEU A 99 0.94 13.26 -0.10
C LEU A 99 1.08 14.77 0.01
N VAL A 100 1.05 15.28 1.24
CA VAL A 100 1.23 16.68 1.57
C VAL A 100 2.39 16.79 2.53
N ALA A 101 3.30 17.74 2.32
CA ALA A 101 4.31 18.03 3.33
C ALA A 101 4.54 19.53 3.53
N LYS A 102 4.88 19.89 4.77
CA LYS A 102 5.08 21.27 5.22
C LYS A 102 6.17 21.34 6.29
N TYR A 103 6.97 22.42 6.27
CA TYR A 103 7.84 22.78 7.38
C TYR A 103 6.98 23.21 8.60
N PRO A 104 7.25 22.72 9.82
CA PRO A 104 6.42 22.98 11.00
C PRO A 104 6.46 24.44 11.48
N TYR A 105 7.52 25.17 11.15
CA TYR A 105 7.74 26.57 11.58
C TYR A 105 7.61 27.57 10.43
N ASP A 106 7.27 27.12 9.22
CA ASP A 106 6.99 28.04 8.11
C ASP A 106 5.55 28.54 8.20
N ASP A 107 5.42 29.81 8.56
CA ASP A 107 4.16 30.55 8.67
C ASP A 107 3.65 31.03 7.30
N GLN A 108 4.47 30.89 6.26
CA GLN A 108 4.06 31.11 4.89
C GLN A 108 3.35 29.85 4.36
N TYR A 109 2.46 30.04 3.40
CA TYR A 109 1.67 28.98 2.75
C TYR A 109 2.51 27.98 1.95
N ASN A 110 3.81 27.87 2.21
CA ASN A 110 4.73 26.97 1.52
C ASN A 110 4.51 25.56 2.04
N TYR A 111 3.63 24.86 1.35
CA TYR A 111 3.54 23.43 1.39
C TYR A 111 3.67 22.91 -0.03
N TRP A 112 3.93 21.63 -0.16
CA TRP A 112 3.79 20.96 -1.45
C TRP A 112 2.85 19.77 -1.30
N GLU A 113 2.19 19.47 -2.40
CA GLU A 113 1.32 18.32 -2.53
C GLU A 113 1.65 17.58 -3.82
N ALA A 114 1.47 16.26 -3.77
CA ALA A 114 1.55 15.40 -4.94
C ALA A 114 0.44 14.35 -4.81
N CYS A 115 -0.38 14.24 -5.85
CA CYS A 115 -1.59 13.44 -5.85
C CYS A 115 -1.54 12.36 -6.93
N ASN A 116 -2.15 11.22 -6.67
CA ASN A 116 -2.36 10.18 -7.67
C ASN A 116 -3.61 9.36 -7.33
N SER A 117 -4.12 8.60 -8.31
CA SER A 117 -5.24 7.70 -8.09
C SER A 117 -4.80 6.43 -7.34
N LEU A 118 -5.60 5.99 -6.37
CA LEU A 118 -5.64 4.67 -5.77
C LEU A 118 -5.91 3.63 -6.86
N GLY A 119 -4.84 3.15 -7.50
CA GLY A 119 -4.87 2.07 -8.46
C GLY A 119 -4.79 0.71 -7.79
N ASP A 120 -3.83 -0.10 -8.24
CA ASP A 120 -3.47 -1.36 -7.58
C ASP A 120 -2.78 -1.06 -6.23
N GLY A 121 -3.15 -1.79 -5.19
CA GLY A 121 -2.57 -1.71 -3.85
C GLY A 121 -1.12 -2.19 -3.78
N ARG A 122 -0.51 -2.59 -4.88
CA ARG A 122 0.89 -3.02 -4.97
C ARG A 122 1.81 -1.93 -5.52
N ASP A 123 1.27 -0.86 -6.08
CA ASP A 123 2.05 0.18 -6.74
C ASP A 123 2.30 1.37 -5.81
N ILE A 124 3.42 2.08 -6.03
CA ILE A 124 3.70 3.35 -5.38
C ILE A 124 2.66 4.36 -5.87
N LEU A 125 2.02 5.08 -4.94
CA LEU A 125 1.02 6.10 -5.28
C LEU A 125 1.73 7.36 -5.74
N VAL A 126 2.74 7.81 -4.99
CA VAL A 126 3.51 9.02 -5.29
C VAL A 126 4.97 8.76 -4.98
N GLU A 127 5.84 9.20 -5.88
CA GLU A 127 7.29 9.30 -5.68
C GLU A 127 7.71 10.71 -6.05
N VAL A 128 8.28 11.44 -5.09
CA VAL A 128 8.60 12.87 -5.26
C VAL A 128 9.80 13.24 -4.41
N GLN A 129 10.57 14.22 -4.86
CA GLN A 129 11.62 14.83 -4.05
C GLN A 129 11.00 15.91 -3.16
N ASP A 130 11.27 15.84 -1.87
CA ASP A 130 10.92 16.94 -0.97
C ASP A 130 11.91 18.11 -1.14
N PRO A 131 11.64 19.28 -0.53
CA PRO A 131 12.48 20.46 -0.71
C PRO A 131 13.90 20.35 -0.11
N ASP A 132 14.17 19.31 0.68
CA ASP A 132 15.51 18.99 1.18
C ASP A 132 16.20 17.93 0.27
N ASP A 133 15.71 17.75 -0.96
CA ASP A 133 16.18 16.81 -1.99
C ASP A 133 16.13 15.32 -1.59
N ARG A 134 15.26 14.96 -0.63
CA ARG A 134 15.03 13.56 -0.25
C ARG A 134 13.94 12.94 -1.11
N THR A 135 14.16 11.72 -1.59
CA THR A 135 13.09 10.97 -2.26
C THR A 135 12.11 10.44 -1.22
N VAL A 136 10.84 10.78 -1.37
CA VAL A 136 9.74 10.35 -0.50
C VAL A 136 8.75 9.55 -1.33
N VAL A 137 8.31 8.41 -0.80
CA VAL A 137 7.28 7.58 -1.42
C VAL A 137 6.06 7.45 -0.54
N PHE A 138 4.90 7.69 -1.15
CA PHE A 138 3.59 7.44 -0.57
C PHE A 138 3.01 6.17 -1.17
N VAL A 139 2.58 5.25 -0.33
CA VAL A 139 2.22 3.88 -0.73
C VAL A 139 0.89 3.44 -0.11
N PRO A 140 0.14 2.55 -0.78
CA PRO A 140 -1.08 1.97 -0.23
C PRO A 140 -0.77 1.00 0.91
N ASP A 141 -1.79 0.61 1.69
CA ASP A 141 -1.61 -0.26 2.86
C ASP A 141 -1.11 -1.67 2.54
N GLN A 142 -1.32 -2.12 1.30
CA GLN A 142 -0.94 -3.46 0.82
C GLN A 142 0.46 -3.50 0.23
N PHE A 143 1.14 -2.36 0.11
CA PHE A 143 2.48 -2.27 -0.46
C PHE A 143 3.47 -3.13 0.33
N ASP A 144 4.36 -3.85 -0.36
CA ASP A 144 5.45 -4.59 0.28
C ASP A 144 6.65 -3.66 0.44
N HIS A 145 6.97 -3.30 1.68
CA HIS A 145 8.07 -2.38 1.99
C HIS A 145 9.44 -3.05 1.86
N LEU A 146 9.51 -4.39 1.94
CA LEU A 146 10.76 -5.13 2.06
C LEU A 146 11.77 -4.89 0.94
N PRO A 147 11.37 -4.73 -0.35
CA PRO A 147 12.31 -4.40 -1.41
C PRO A 147 12.98 -3.04 -1.18
N LEU A 148 12.20 -2.00 -0.85
CA LEU A 148 12.72 -0.65 -0.62
C LEU A 148 13.56 -0.59 0.66
N GLU A 149 13.12 -1.21 1.75
CA GLU A 149 13.88 -1.25 3.00
C GLU A 149 15.25 -1.92 2.81
N ARG A 150 15.34 -2.96 1.96
CA ARG A 150 16.61 -3.60 1.60
C ARG A 150 17.53 -2.66 0.83
N ASP A 151 16.96 -1.78 0.02
CA ASP A 151 17.68 -0.76 -0.75
C ASP A 151 18.02 0.48 0.09
N GLY A 152 17.76 0.44 1.40
CA GLY A 152 18.17 1.46 2.37
C GLY A 152 17.11 2.51 2.67
N TRP A 153 15.88 2.34 2.18
CA TRP A 153 14.76 3.20 2.55
C TRP A 153 14.35 2.99 4.01
N VAL A 154 13.78 4.03 4.60
CA VAL A 154 13.29 4.04 5.97
C VAL A 154 11.77 4.19 5.96
N THR A 155 11.08 3.22 6.53
CA THR A 155 9.64 3.30 6.77
C THR A 155 9.37 4.23 7.96
N LEU A 156 8.75 5.38 7.70
CA LEU A 156 8.35 6.35 8.74
C LEU A 156 6.91 6.12 9.20
N HIS A 157 6.05 5.68 8.28
CA HIS A 157 4.67 5.28 8.51
C HIS A 157 4.33 4.13 7.55
N ARG A 158 3.26 3.37 7.82
CA ARG A 158 2.82 2.29 6.93
C ARG A 158 2.52 2.74 5.50
N ASN A 159 2.24 4.02 5.28
CA ASN A 159 1.98 4.59 3.96
C ASN A 159 3.12 5.52 3.49
N LEU A 160 4.23 5.63 4.23
CA LEU A 160 5.28 6.61 3.95
C LEU A 160 6.67 6.01 4.16
N LEU A 161 7.47 5.98 3.11
CA LEU A 161 8.90 5.68 3.19
C LEU A 161 9.70 6.87 2.66
N ILE A 162 10.91 7.02 3.18
CA ILE A 162 11.85 8.04 2.75
C ILE A 162 13.21 7.41 2.45
N GLN A 163 13.87 7.91 1.42
CA GLN A 163 15.28 7.63 1.19
C GLN A 163 16.10 8.65 1.99
N PRO A 164 16.83 8.23 3.04
CA PRO A 164 17.63 9.16 3.83
C PRO A 164 18.73 9.77 2.97
N LEU A 165 19.10 11.03 3.23
CA LEU A 165 20.31 11.62 2.66
C LEU A 165 21.53 10.86 3.17
N ASP A 166 22.58 10.76 2.34
CA ASP A 166 23.86 10.17 2.76
C ASP A 166 24.40 10.92 4.00
N GLY A 167 24.33 10.28 5.18
CA GLY A 167 24.74 10.85 6.46
C GLY A 167 23.61 11.20 7.43
N ALA A 168 22.34 11.08 7.03
CA ALA A 168 21.20 11.19 7.94
C ALA A 168 21.15 9.97 8.87
N GLU A 169 20.97 10.23 10.17
CA GLU A 169 20.93 9.20 11.20
C GLU A 169 19.69 8.32 10.95
N ARG A 170 19.90 7.04 10.60
CA ARG A 170 18.80 6.08 10.51
C ARG A 170 18.08 6.06 11.86
N PRO A 171 16.75 6.19 11.92
CA PRO A 171 16.05 6.10 13.20
C PRO A 171 16.35 4.75 13.85
N THR A 172 17.15 4.78 14.92
CA THR A 172 17.65 3.58 15.62
C THR A 172 16.61 2.93 16.54
N GLN A 173 15.36 3.41 16.52
CA GLN A 173 14.30 2.88 17.36
C GLN A 173 13.17 2.30 16.50
N PRO A 174 12.76 1.03 16.75
CA PRO A 174 11.47 0.58 16.27
C PRO A 174 10.39 1.49 16.88
N LEU A 175 9.43 1.93 16.06
CA LEU A 175 8.25 2.64 16.53
C LEU A 175 7.48 1.75 17.51
N THR A 176 7.79 1.87 18.79
CA THR A 176 7.02 1.25 19.86
C THR A 176 5.60 1.78 19.76
N HIS A 177 4.67 0.87 19.52
CA HIS A 177 3.24 1.08 19.58
C HIS A 177 2.91 1.76 20.93
N VAL A 178 2.69 3.08 20.94
CA VAL A 178 2.17 3.75 22.14
C VAL A 178 0.69 3.42 22.21
N ALA A 179 0.38 2.31 22.85
CA ALA A 179 -0.94 2.06 23.41
C ALA A 179 -1.06 2.84 24.74
N GLY A 180 -2.15 3.60 24.89
CA GLY A 180 -2.56 4.31 26.11
C GLY A 180 -2.30 5.83 26.01
N TYR A 181 -3.27 6.73 26.23
CA TYR A 181 -4.57 6.68 26.93
C TYR A 181 -5.60 7.55 26.21
#